data_AF-A0ABD2R8I4-F1
#
_entry.id   AF-A0ABD2R8I4-F1
#
_cell.length_a   1.000
_cell.length_b   1.000
_cell.length_c   1.000
_cell.angle_alpha   90.00
_cell.angle_beta   90.00
_cell.angle_gamma   90.00
#
_symmetry.space_group_name_H-M   'P 1'
#
loop_
_entity.id
_entity.type
_entity.pdbx_description
1 polymer ?
#
loop_
_entity_poly.entity_id
_entity_poly.type
_entity_poly.pdbx_seq_one_letter_code
_entity_poly.pdbx_strand_id
1 'polypeptide(L)'
;MNFFAGILLLMMPEENAFWALVGLIDEYFDGCYSQEMIESQVDQLVFEELVRERFPKLVNHLDYLGMQVAWISGPWFLSIFVNVLPWESVLRVWDVLLFEGNRVMLFRTALALMELYGPAVVTTKDAGDAITLFQSLTGSTFDSSQLVLTACMGFLNVTEDRLLALREKHRPAVLAVTQERSKGGPVKKDPKGLASKLYSFKHDPDSFMKETKPEECSGDKKTDNKISGSTSNSASMDEFLNSLNIDSHMDSFPGLQEQVVWLKVELCRTLEDKRAATLRAEELETALMEMVKEDNRRQLSARVEQLEQEVADLRHTLNDKKEQEKAMLEVLMRVEQEQKVTEDARIAAEQDVAAQKYAVHVLQEKYEKAMASVAQMEKRVVMAESMLEATLQYESGQVKALSSPRSTRPDSPQGAPAKRTGLLSFGLGWRDRNKAKPSNLNEMKSADEGPEMGSTTTEANGQQE
;
A
#
# COMPACT_ATOMS: atom_id res chain seq x y z
N MET A 1 3.55 -9.64 1.38
CA MET A 1 4.10 -8.57 2.23
C MET A 1 3.54 -7.18 1.95
N ASN A 2 3.17 -6.85 0.70
CA ASN A 2 2.66 -5.52 0.33
C ASN A 2 1.44 -5.05 1.16
N PHE A 3 0.53 -5.96 1.52
CA PHE A 3 -0.65 -5.62 2.33
C PHE A 3 -0.29 -5.10 3.73
N PHE A 4 0.70 -5.71 4.39
CA PHE A 4 1.13 -5.26 5.73
C PHE A 4 1.98 -3.99 5.67
N ALA A 5 2.75 -3.81 4.60
CA ALA A 5 3.40 -2.52 4.36
C ALA A 5 2.34 -1.41 4.18
N GLY A 6 1.27 -1.69 3.45
CA GLY A 6 0.15 -0.77 3.24
C GLY A 6 -0.58 -0.37 4.52
N ILE A 7 -0.96 -1.33 5.37
CA ILE A 7 -1.62 -1.04 6.66
C ILE A 7 -0.72 -0.20 7.57
N LEU A 8 0.58 -0.49 7.64
CA LEU A 8 1.51 0.29 8.45
C LEU A 8 1.66 1.72 7.91
N LEU A 9 1.79 1.90 6.58
CA LEU A 9 1.87 3.22 5.95
C LEU A 9 0.60 4.07 6.16
N LEU A 10 -0.56 3.46 6.32
CA LEU A 10 -1.79 4.18 6.66
C LEU A 10 -1.78 4.69 8.11
N MET A 11 -1.08 4.01 9.02
CA MET A 11 -1.09 4.31 10.45
C MET A 11 0.09 5.19 10.90
N MET A 12 1.22 5.17 10.18
CA MET A 12 2.44 5.87 10.58
C MET A 12 3.28 6.35 9.37
N PRO A 13 4.18 7.33 9.58
CA PRO A 13 5.09 7.81 8.53
C PRO A 13 5.97 6.69 7.96
N GLU A 14 6.44 6.88 6.72
CA GLU A 14 7.18 5.88 5.93
C GLU A 14 8.34 5.21 6.69
N GLU A 15 9.19 6.00 7.34
CA GLU A 15 10.34 5.47 8.09
C GLU A 15 9.90 4.57 9.26
N ASN A 16 8.88 5.00 10.01
CA ASN A 16 8.34 4.21 11.13
C ASN A 16 7.66 2.94 10.61
N ALA A 17 6.93 3.04 9.49
CA ALA A 17 6.26 1.89 8.88
C ALA A 17 7.28 0.85 8.40
N PHE A 18 8.41 1.29 7.86
CA PHE A 18 9.51 0.41 7.47
C PHE A 18 10.09 -0.33 8.68
N TRP A 19 10.45 0.38 9.76
CA TRP A 19 11.03 -0.25 10.94
C TRP A 19 10.03 -1.15 11.68
N ALA A 20 8.75 -0.76 11.73
CA ALA A 20 7.69 -1.60 12.26
C ALA A 20 7.51 -2.89 11.45
N LEU A 21 7.59 -2.80 10.11
CA LEU A 21 7.52 -3.97 9.24
C LEU A 21 8.72 -4.91 9.46
N VAL A 22 9.93 -4.36 9.56
CA VAL A 22 11.14 -5.15 9.85
C VAL A 22 10.99 -5.87 11.19
N GLY A 23 10.63 -5.16 12.26
CA GLY A 23 10.41 -5.77 13.58
C GLY A 23 9.30 -6.83 13.57
N LEU A 24 8.19 -6.58 12.88
CA LEU A 24 7.11 -7.54 12.75
C LEU A 24 7.59 -8.83 12.06
N ILE A 25 8.31 -8.72 10.94
CA ILE A 25 8.76 -9.88 10.18
C ILE A 25 9.84 -10.65 10.97
N ASP A 26 10.84 -9.96 11.50
CA ASP A 26 11.98 -10.60 12.15
C ASP A 26 11.64 -11.17 13.53
N GLU A 27 10.78 -10.50 14.32
CA GLU A 27 10.46 -10.96 15.68
C GLU A 27 9.25 -11.92 15.72
N TYR A 28 8.23 -11.73 14.87
CA TYR A 28 6.96 -12.46 14.99
C TYR A 28 6.79 -13.52 13.89
N PHE A 29 7.36 -13.28 12.71
CA PHE A 29 7.13 -14.09 11.50
C PHE A 29 8.43 -14.63 10.88
N ASP A 30 9.46 -14.83 11.70
CA ASP A 30 10.73 -15.38 11.20
C ASP A 30 10.50 -16.72 10.47
N GLY A 31 11.15 -16.87 9.32
CA GLY A 31 11.04 -18.03 8.45
C GLY A 31 9.70 -18.20 7.70
N CYS A 32 8.63 -17.47 8.04
CA CYS A 32 7.31 -17.61 7.41
C CYS A 32 7.29 -17.15 5.95
N TYR A 33 8.03 -16.09 5.63
CA TYR A 33 8.12 -15.49 4.28
C TYR A 33 9.44 -15.84 3.56
N SER A 34 10.10 -16.91 3.98
CA SER A 34 11.28 -17.47 3.29
C SER A 34 10.91 -18.03 1.91
N GLN A 35 11.90 -18.23 1.03
CA GLN A 35 11.66 -18.78 -0.32
C GLN A 35 10.95 -20.15 -0.30
N GLU A 36 11.27 -20.96 0.71
CA GLU A 36 10.66 -22.28 0.89
C GLU A 36 9.43 -22.25 1.79
N MET A 37 9.14 -21.12 2.45
CA MET A 37 7.98 -20.91 3.32
C MET A 37 7.79 -22.03 4.35
N ILE A 38 8.88 -22.54 4.93
CA ILE A 38 8.86 -23.72 5.80
C ILE A 38 7.94 -23.48 7.00
N GLU A 39 8.17 -22.40 7.76
CA GLU A 39 7.39 -22.13 8.97
C GLU A 39 5.91 -21.84 8.65
N SER A 40 5.61 -21.24 7.49
CA SER A 40 4.23 -21.06 7.03
C SER A 40 3.56 -22.41 6.76
N GLN A 41 4.24 -23.35 6.09
CA GLN A 41 3.72 -24.70 5.85
C GLN A 41 3.53 -25.47 7.16
N VAL A 42 4.45 -25.31 8.12
CA VAL A 42 4.30 -25.89 9.47
C VAL A 42 3.06 -25.32 10.15
N ASP A 43 2.87 -24.00 10.15
CA ASP A 43 1.70 -23.36 10.75
C ASP A 43 0.38 -23.86 10.13
N GLN A 44 0.34 -24.15 8.82
CA GLN A 44 -0.83 -24.76 8.18
C GLN A 44 -1.14 -26.17 8.71
N LEU A 45 -0.13 -27.01 8.91
CA LEU A 45 -0.32 -28.35 9.49
C LEU A 45 -0.75 -28.29 10.96
N VAL A 46 -0.16 -27.37 11.73
CA VAL A 46 -0.56 -27.09 13.11
C VAL A 46 -2.03 -26.66 13.15
N PHE A 47 -2.43 -25.73 12.28
CA PHE A 47 -3.81 -25.27 12.20
C PHE A 47 -4.76 -26.39 11.79
N GLU A 48 -4.39 -27.22 10.81
CA GLU A 48 -5.19 -28.37 10.39
C GLU A 48 -5.42 -29.37 11.54
N GLU A 49 -4.40 -29.64 12.37
CA GLU A 49 -4.54 -30.47 13.57
C GLU A 49 -5.52 -29.85 14.57
N LEU A 50 -5.42 -28.55 14.83
CA LEU A 50 -6.33 -27.83 15.74
C LEU A 50 -7.78 -27.84 15.24
N VAL A 51 -8.00 -27.62 13.94
CA VAL A 51 -9.34 -27.66 13.34
C VAL A 51 -9.91 -29.08 13.39
N ARG A 52 -9.10 -30.12 13.17
CA ARG A 52 -9.54 -31.52 13.26
C ARG A 52 -9.91 -31.92 14.70
N GLU A 53 -9.20 -31.40 15.69
CA GLU A 53 -9.52 -31.58 17.10
C GLU A 53 -10.83 -30.87 17.49
N ARG A 54 -11.02 -29.62 17.06
CA ARG A 54 -12.15 -28.78 17.49
C ARG A 54 -13.42 -28.95 16.66
N PHE A 55 -13.29 -29.16 15.36
CA PHE A 55 -14.38 -29.20 14.39
C PHE A 55 -14.33 -30.45 13.50
N PRO A 56 -14.38 -31.67 14.06
CA PRO A 56 -14.22 -32.90 13.30
C PRO A 56 -15.30 -33.06 12.20
N LYS A 57 -16.52 -32.58 12.45
CA LYS A 57 -17.60 -32.59 11.45
C LYS A 57 -17.26 -31.73 10.23
N LEU A 58 -16.71 -30.54 10.45
CA LEU A 58 -16.29 -29.64 9.37
C LEU A 58 -15.16 -30.29 8.58
N VAL A 59 -14.10 -30.75 9.26
CA VAL A 59 -12.95 -31.37 8.57
C VAL A 59 -13.36 -32.60 7.76
N ASN A 60 -14.20 -33.48 8.32
CA ASN A 60 -14.70 -34.65 7.57
C ASN A 60 -15.50 -34.24 6.33
N HIS A 61 -16.25 -33.13 6.40
CA HIS A 61 -16.96 -32.58 5.25
C HIS A 61 -15.98 -32.03 4.20
N LEU A 62 -14.97 -31.25 4.61
CA LEU A 62 -13.95 -30.75 3.68
C LEU A 62 -13.17 -31.91 3.03
N ASP A 63 -12.82 -32.95 3.81
CA ASP A 63 -12.18 -34.17 3.31
C ASP A 63 -13.07 -34.91 2.31
N TYR A 64 -14.38 -35.00 2.55
CA TYR A 64 -15.35 -35.55 1.61
C TYR A 64 -15.40 -34.76 0.28
N LEU A 65 -15.29 -33.44 0.36
CA LEU A 65 -15.18 -32.56 -0.81
C LEU A 65 -13.79 -32.60 -1.48
N GLY A 66 -12.81 -33.34 -0.91
CA GLY A 66 -11.43 -33.39 -1.40
C GLY A 66 -10.66 -32.09 -1.18
N MET A 67 -11.10 -31.26 -0.24
CA MET A 67 -10.57 -29.93 0.02
C MET A 67 -9.70 -29.90 1.27
N GLN A 68 -8.51 -29.31 1.15
CA GLN A 68 -7.60 -29.13 2.28
C GLN A 68 -7.91 -27.82 3.02
N VAL A 69 -7.81 -27.84 4.35
CA VAL A 69 -7.99 -26.64 5.20
C VAL A 69 -7.04 -25.51 4.79
N ALA A 70 -5.84 -25.85 4.34
CA ALA A 70 -4.82 -24.90 3.89
C ALA A 70 -5.25 -24.08 2.66
N TRP A 71 -6.17 -24.58 1.81
CA TRP A 71 -6.66 -23.82 0.66
C TRP A 71 -7.46 -22.58 1.07
N ILE A 72 -8.11 -22.65 2.23
CA ILE A 72 -8.89 -21.55 2.81
C ILE A 72 -7.99 -20.70 3.71
N SER A 73 -7.25 -21.34 4.61
CA SER A 73 -6.51 -20.66 5.68
C SER A 73 -5.12 -20.14 5.28
N GLY A 74 -4.52 -20.65 4.20
CA GLY A 74 -3.23 -20.16 3.69
C GLY A 74 -3.25 -18.66 3.39
N PRO A 75 -4.20 -18.15 2.59
CA PRO A 75 -4.36 -16.70 2.37
C PRO A 75 -4.56 -15.89 3.66
N TRP A 76 -5.20 -16.46 4.68
CA TRP A 76 -5.45 -15.77 5.94
C TRP A 76 -4.14 -15.50 6.71
N PHE A 77 -3.32 -16.54 6.86
CA PHE A 77 -2.05 -16.45 7.58
C PHE A 77 -1.04 -15.59 6.81
N LEU A 78 -0.96 -15.77 5.49
CA LEU A 78 -0.04 -15.01 4.64
C LEU A 78 -0.41 -13.54 4.46
N SER A 79 -1.66 -13.17 4.71
CA SER A 79 -2.11 -11.77 4.67
C SER A 79 -2.30 -11.16 6.05
N ILE A 80 -2.10 -11.93 7.14
CA ILE A 80 -2.46 -11.52 8.51
C ILE A 80 -3.89 -10.94 8.53
N PHE A 81 -4.79 -11.62 7.81
CA PHE A 81 -6.20 -11.27 7.61
C PHE A 81 -6.51 -9.95 6.89
N VAL A 82 -5.51 -9.14 6.49
CA VAL A 82 -5.72 -7.80 5.92
C VAL A 82 -6.58 -7.81 4.66
N ASN A 83 -6.48 -8.85 3.82
CA ASN A 83 -7.26 -8.99 2.58
C ASN A 83 -8.42 -9.99 2.71
N VAL A 84 -8.84 -10.29 3.94
CA VAL A 84 -9.82 -11.36 4.23
C VAL A 84 -10.99 -10.82 5.03
N LEU A 85 -10.72 -9.94 6.00
CA LEU A 85 -11.72 -9.38 6.90
C LEU A 85 -11.97 -7.89 6.57
N PRO A 86 -13.14 -7.34 6.95
CA PRO A 86 -13.37 -5.90 6.93
C PRO A 86 -12.33 -5.14 7.77
N TRP A 87 -12.04 -3.90 7.35
CA TRP A 87 -10.99 -3.07 7.94
C TRP A 87 -11.03 -2.97 9.46
N GLU A 88 -12.21 -2.71 10.04
CA GLU A 88 -12.39 -2.62 11.49
C GLU A 88 -12.02 -3.93 12.20
N SER A 89 -12.36 -5.08 11.62
CA SER A 89 -12.02 -6.40 12.16
C SER A 89 -10.53 -6.68 12.06
N VAL A 90 -9.89 -6.28 10.96
CA VAL A 90 -8.43 -6.40 10.77
C VAL A 90 -7.69 -5.62 11.86
N LEU A 91 -8.04 -4.34 12.08
CA LEU A 91 -7.38 -3.51 13.09
C LEU A 91 -7.48 -4.11 14.49
N ARG A 92 -8.65 -4.62 14.89
CA ARG A 92 -8.83 -5.24 16.21
C ARG A 92 -8.02 -6.52 16.38
N VAL A 93 -7.89 -7.33 15.33
CA VAL A 93 -7.01 -8.52 15.35
C VAL A 93 -5.54 -8.10 15.46
N TRP A 94 -5.14 -7.05 14.73
CA TRP A 94 -3.79 -6.50 14.76
C TRP A 94 -3.42 -5.89 16.11
N ASP A 95 -4.34 -5.17 16.77
CA ASP A 95 -4.13 -4.64 18.12
C ASP A 95 -3.69 -5.75 19.09
N VAL A 96 -4.41 -6.87 19.07
CA VAL A 96 -4.14 -8.00 19.97
C VAL A 96 -2.87 -8.73 19.55
N LEU A 97 -2.63 -8.91 18.26
CA LEU A 97 -1.42 -9.56 17.75
C LEU A 97 -0.15 -8.80 18.16
N LEU A 98 -0.15 -7.47 17.99
CA LEU A 98 0.96 -6.61 18.38
C LEU A 98 1.10 -6.52 19.90
N PHE A 99 0.00 -6.58 20.65
CA PHE A 99 0.03 -6.60 22.11
C PHE A 99 0.55 -7.92 22.69
N GLU A 100 0.13 -9.07 22.16
CA GLU A 100 0.55 -10.40 22.62
C GLU A 100 2.00 -10.72 22.24
N GLY A 101 2.55 -10.11 21.19
CA GLY A 101 3.95 -10.30 20.82
C GLY A 101 4.25 -11.61 20.09
N ASN A 102 3.23 -12.33 19.59
CA ASN A 102 3.39 -13.67 19.01
C ASN A 102 2.28 -14.03 18.01
N ARG A 103 2.34 -15.25 17.44
CA ARG A 103 1.42 -15.73 16.39
C ARG A 103 0.14 -16.37 16.91
N VAL A 104 -0.07 -16.48 18.23
CA VAL A 104 -1.26 -17.15 18.83
C VAL A 104 -2.55 -16.56 18.29
N MET A 105 -2.62 -15.23 18.20
CA MET A 105 -3.81 -14.53 17.72
C MET A 105 -4.24 -14.99 16.31
N LEU A 106 -3.31 -15.37 15.42
CA LEU A 106 -3.65 -15.86 14.09
C LEU A 106 -4.46 -17.16 14.14
N PHE A 107 -4.02 -18.11 14.97
CA PHE A 107 -4.69 -19.39 15.13
C PHE A 107 -6.04 -19.22 15.81
N ARG A 108 -6.12 -18.38 16.84
CA ARG A 108 -7.37 -18.07 17.53
C ARG A 108 -8.40 -17.43 16.61
N THR A 109 -7.99 -16.42 15.83
CA THR A 109 -8.86 -15.77 14.84
C THR A 109 -9.31 -16.76 13.77
N ALA A 110 -8.41 -17.57 13.21
CA ALA A 110 -8.77 -18.56 12.20
C ALA A 110 -9.73 -19.62 12.75
N LEU A 111 -9.54 -20.09 13.98
CA LEU A 111 -10.47 -21.02 14.63
C LEU A 111 -11.84 -20.38 14.91
N ALA A 112 -11.88 -19.11 15.31
CA ALA A 112 -13.13 -18.37 15.48
C ALA A 112 -13.90 -18.25 14.16
N LEU A 113 -13.22 -17.97 13.04
CA LEU A 113 -13.86 -17.95 11.73
C LEU A 113 -14.40 -19.34 11.33
N MET A 114 -13.68 -20.41 11.67
CA MET A 114 -14.17 -21.78 11.47
C MET A 114 -15.39 -22.09 12.34
N GLU A 115 -15.45 -21.57 13.57
CA GLU A 115 -16.60 -21.74 14.46
C GLU A 115 -17.84 -20.98 13.96
N LEU A 116 -17.64 -19.72 13.57
CA LEU A 116 -18.70 -18.83 13.09
C LEU A 116 -19.33 -19.34 11.79
N TYR A 117 -18.50 -19.79 10.84
CA TYR A 117 -18.95 -20.07 9.48
C TYR A 117 -18.92 -21.55 9.09
N GLY A 118 -18.26 -22.40 9.88
CA GLY A 118 -18.23 -23.85 9.68
C GLY A 118 -19.62 -24.48 9.53
N PRO A 119 -20.62 -24.14 10.35
CA PRO A 119 -21.98 -24.68 10.20
C PRO A 119 -22.62 -24.41 8.84
N ALA A 120 -22.39 -23.22 8.27
CA ALA A 120 -22.88 -22.88 6.93
C ALA A 120 -22.13 -23.66 5.85
N VAL A 121 -20.81 -23.80 5.99
CA VAL A 121 -19.97 -24.48 5.00
C VAL A 121 -20.22 -25.98 4.93
N VAL A 122 -20.62 -26.62 6.04
CA VAL A 122 -21.01 -28.04 6.03
C VAL A 122 -22.25 -28.29 5.14
N THR A 123 -23.00 -27.25 4.75
CA THR A 123 -24.18 -27.41 3.89
C THR A 123 -23.83 -27.44 2.39
N THR A 124 -22.59 -27.11 2.00
CA THR A 124 -22.17 -27.07 0.59
C THR A 124 -21.94 -28.46 0.03
N LYS A 125 -22.04 -28.59 -1.31
CA LYS A 125 -21.96 -29.88 -2.01
C LYS A 125 -20.68 -30.06 -2.81
N ASP A 126 -19.98 -28.97 -3.11
CA ASP A 126 -18.71 -28.95 -3.83
C ASP A 126 -17.70 -28.01 -3.17
N ALA A 127 -16.42 -28.23 -3.51
CA ALA A 127 -15.32 -27.46 -2.96
C ALA A 127 -15.33 -25.99 -3.40
N GLY A 128 -15.83 -25.68 -4.61
CA GLY A 128 -15.89 -24.31 -5.12
C GLY A 128 -16.90 -23.46 -4.35
N ASP A 129 -18.08 -24.00 -4.11
CA ASP A 129 -19.11 -23.38 -3.28
C ASP A 129 -18.63 -23.19 -1.84
N ALA A 130 -17.94 -24.18 -1.28
CA ALA A 130 -17.35 -24.09 0.06
C ALA A 130 -16.36 -22.93 0.19
N ILE A 131 -15.43 -22.79 -0.77
CA ILE A 131 -14.43 -21.71 -0.80
C ILE A 131 -15.12 -20.36 -0.98
N THR A 132 -16.03 -20.25 -1.94
CA THR A 132 -16.73 -19.00 -2.25
C THR A 132 -17.58 -18.53 -1.07
N LEU A 133 -18.27 -19.47 -0.40
CA LEU A 133 -19.06 -19.19 0.78
C LEU A 133 -18.18 -18.72 1.94
N PHE A 134 -17.06 -19.41 2.21
CA PHE A 134 -16.11 -18.97 3.24
C PHE A 134 -15.59 -17.56 2.96
N GLN A 135 -15.13 -17.28 1.73
CA GLN A 135 -14.61 -15.97 1.34
C GLN A 135 -15.67 -14.87 1.47
N SER A 136 -16.91 -15.15 1.07
CA SER A 136 -18.01 -14.20 1.19
C SER A 136 -18.38 -13.91 2.64
N LEU A 137 -18.42 -14.94 3.50
CA LEU A 137 -18.75 -14.80 4.91
C LEU A 137 -17.64 -14.10 5.70
N THR A 138 -16.37 -14.43 5.44
CA THR A 138 -15.23 -13.76 6.10
C THR A 138 -15.10 -12.30 5.66
N GLY A 139 -15.37 -12.02 4.38
CA GLY A 139 -15.39 -10.64 3.86
C GLY A 139 -16.55 -9.79 4.38
N SER A 140 -17.56 -10.42 5.01
CA SER A 140 -18.72 -9.77 5.63
C SER A 140 -18.74 -9.92 7.16
N THR A 141 -17.60 -10.21 7.79
CA THR A 141 -17.49 -10.25 9.26
C THR A 141 -17.54 -8.84 9.86
N PHE A 142 -18.76 -8.34 10.13
CA PHE A 142 -18.99 -6.96 10.57
C PHE A 142 -18.83 -6.72 12.09
N ASP A 143 -18.95 -7.76 12.93
CA ASP A 143 -18.79 -7.60 14.38
C ASP A 143 -17.35 -7.94 14.81
N SER A 144 -16.49 -6.94 14.73
CA SER A 144 -15.07 -7.04 15.12
C SER A 144 -14.90 -7.37 16.60
N SER A 145 -15.82 -6.91 17.46
CA SER A 145 -15.76 -7.16 18.90
C SER A 145 -16.12 -8.60 19.23
N GLN A 146 -17.17 -9.14 18.62
CA GLN A 146 -17.52 -10.56 18.77
C GLN A 146 -16.46 -11.47 18.19
N LEU A 147 -15.84 -11.11 17.06
CA LEU A 147 -14.74 -11.88 16.49
C LEU A 147 -13.57 -12.00 17.47
N VAL A 148 -13.08 -10.88 18.01
CA VAL A 148 -11.97 -10.89 18.96
C VAL A 148 -12.36 -11.57 20.27
N LEU A 149 -13.58 -11.36 20.76
CA LEU A 149 -14.07 -12.03 21.96
C LEU A 149 -14.10 -13.56 21.78
N THR A 150 -14.64 -14.04 20.66
CA THR A 150 -14.70 -15.48 20.33
C THR A 150 -13.29 -16.05 20.16
N ALA A 151 -12.40 -15.34 19.47
CA ALA A 151 -11.02 -15.74 19.29
C ALA A 151 -10.29 -15.89 20.64
N CYS A 152 -10.34 -14.85 21.48
CA CYS A 152 -9.60 -14.83 22.74
C CYS A 152 -10.22 -15.75 23.80
N MET A 153 -11.55 -15.78 23.94
CA MET A 153 -12.23 -16.54 25.00
C MET A 153 -12.57 -17.98 24.60
N GLY A 154 -12.92 -18.23 23.32
CA GLY A 154 -13.29 -19.56 22.81
C GLY A 154 -12.10 -20.50 22.61
N PHE A 155 -10.88 -19.94 22.50
CA PHE A 155 -9.65 -20.67 22.19
C PHE A 155 -8.50 -20.33 23.15
N LEU A 156 -8.82 -20.14 24.44
CA LEU A 156 -7.84 -19.94 25.51
C LEU A 156 -6.79 -21.06 25.60
N ASN A 157 -7.17 -22.29 25.22
CA ASN A 157 -6.28 -23.44 25.20
C ASN A 157 -5.28 -23.44 24.03
N VAL A 158 -5.35 -22.45 23.13
CA VAL A 158 -4.33 -22.19 22.13
C VAL A 158 -3.37 -21.18 22.75
N THR A 159 -2.27 -21.70 23.29
CA THR A 159 -1.17 -20.95 23.91
C THR A 159 0.09 -21.09 23.07
N GLU A 160 1.04 -20.16 23.23
CA GLU A 160 2.29 -20.22 22.47
C GLU A 160 3.07 -21.52 22.74
N ASP A 161 3.14 -21.99 23.99
CA ASP A 161 3.79 -23.26 24.33
C ASP A 161 3.18 -24.46 23.58
N ARG A 162 1.85 -24.48 23.45
CA ARG A 162 1.15 -25.54 22.73
C ARG A 162 1.44 -25.45 21.23
N LEU A 163 1.42 -24.24 20.67
CA LEU A 163 1.73 -24.04 19.26
C LEU A 163 3.19 -24.43 18.96
N LEU A 164 4.14 -24.08 19.82
CA LEU A 164 5.54 -24.49 19.70
C LEU A 164 5.68 -26.02 19.71
N ALA A 165 5.02 -26.72 20.64
CA ALA A 165 5.04 -28.18 20.67
C ALA A 165 4.48 -28.82 19.40
N LEU A 166 3.40 -28.25 18.84
CA LEU A 166 2.82 -28.70 17.57
C LEU A 166 3.73 -28.38 16.38
N ARG A 167 4.41 -27.22 16.38
CA ARG A 167 5.38 -26.87 15.34
C ARG A 167 6.56 -27.85 15.33
N GLU A 168 7.14 -28.16 16.49
CA GLU A 168 8.22 -29.15 16.61
C GLU A 168 7.80 -30.53 16.12
N LYS A 169 6.54 -30.92 16.37
CA LYS A 169 5.96 -32.17 15.87
C LYS A 169 5.89 -32.22 14.33
N HIS A 170 5.48 -31.14 13.68
CA HIS A 170 5.21 -31.11 12.23
C HIS A 170 6.41 -30.67 11.37
N ARG A 171 7.36 -29.91 11.93
CA ARG A 171 8.52 -29.37 11.19
C ARG A 171 9.34 -30.44 10.45
N PRO A 172 9.66 -31.62 11.03
CA PRO A 172 10.42 -32.65 10.32
C PRO A 172 9.74 -33.14 9.05
N ALA A 173 8.40 -33.25 9.06
CA ALA A 173 7.64 -33.69 7.90
C ALA A 173 7.71 -32.68 6.75
N VAL A 174 7.60 -31.38 7.07
CA VAL A 174 7.73 -30.31 6.06
C VAL A 174 9.13 -30.28 5.46
N LEU A 175 10.18 -30.37 6.30
CA LEU A 175 11.57 -30.39 5.83
C LEU A 175 11.85 -31.57 4.89
N ALA A 176 11.32 -32.77 5.20
CA ALA A 176 11.45 -33.94 4.35
C ALA A 176 10.82 -33.69 2.96
N VAL A 177 9.59 -33.18 2.91
CA VAL A 177 8.90 -32.88 1.65
C VAL A 177 9.62 -31.81 0.84
N THR A 178 10.13 -30.75 1.49
CA THR A 178 10.88 -29.68 0.82
C THR A 178 12.21 -30.20 0.26
N GLN A 179 12.90 -31.07 0.99
CA GLN A 179 14.16 -31.68 0.53
C GLN A 179 13.95 -32.69 -0.61
N GLU A 180 12.82 -33.41 -0.64
CA GLU A 180 12.48 -34.30 -1.76
C GLU A 180 12.23 -33.50 -3.05
N ARG A 181 11.58 -32.31 -2.94
CA ARG A 181 11.36 -31.42 -4.09
C ARG A 181 12.65 -30.88 -4.68
N SER A 182 13.62 -30.50 -3.85
CA SER A 182 14.91 -29.98 -4.33
C SER A 182 15.79 -31.06 -4.98
N LYS A 183 15.53 -32.35 -4.71
CA LYS A 183 16.27 -33.49 -5.27
C LYS A 183 15.65 -34.11 -6.55
N GLY A 184 14.50 -33.61 -7.03
CA GLY A 184 13.92 -34.01 -8.32
C GLY A 184 13.46 -35.49 -8.44
N GLY A 185 13.14 -36.15 -7.32
CA GLY A 185 12.79 -37.59 -7.30
C GLY A 185 11.40 -37.94 -7.89
N PRO A 186 11.20 -39.18 -8.37
CA PRO A 186 9.93 -39.62 -8.96
C PRO A 186 8.84 -39.75 -7.88
N VAL A 187 7.71 -39.08 -8.12
CA VAL A 187 6.55 -39.03 -7.22
C VAL A 187 5.92 -40.42 -7.07
N LYS A 188 6.18 -41.10 -5.94
CA LYS A 188 5.40 -42.28 -5.53
C LYS A 188 4.04 -41.81 -5.03
N LYS A 189 2.98 -42.39 -5.60
CA LYS A 189 1.58 -42.13 -5.22
C LYS A 189 1.24 -42.94 -3.97
N ASP A 190 1.35 -42.32 -2.80
CA ASP A 190 0.71 -42.84 -1.59
C ASP A 190 -0.75 -42.36 -1.55
N PRO A 191 -1.75 -43.26 -1.42
CA PRO A 191 -3.15 -42.90 -1.64
C PRO A 191 -3.83 -42.25 -0.43
N LYS A 192 -3.16 -42.05 0.71
CA LYS A 192 -3.72 -41.32 1.85
C LYS A 192 -2.64 -40.53 2.60
N GLY A 193 -2.58 -39.24 2.27
CA GLY A 193 -2.28 -38.17 3.22
C GLY A 193 -0.84 -38.01 3.71
N LEU A 194 -0.13 -37.05 3.10
CA LEU A 194 0.88 -36.24 3.78
C LEU A 194 1.12 -34.98 2.92
N ALA A 195 0.19 -34.02 2.97
CA ALA A 195 0.33 -32.72 2.30
C ALA A 195 0.81 -32.79 0.83
N SER A 196 0.22 -33.68 0.02
CA SER A 196 0.89 -34.28 -1.15
C SER A 196 1.19 -33.36 -2.36
N LYS A 197 1.29 -32.03 -2.16
CA LYS A 197 2.06 -31.06 -2.97
C LYS A 197 2.11 -29.63 -2.38
N LEU A 198 1.84 -29.41 -1.08
CA LEU A 198 1.79 -28.17 -0.25
C LEU A 198 1.41 -26.77 -0.84
N TYR A 199 1.67 -26.43 -2.11
CA TYR A 199 1.09 -25.31 -2.88
C TYR A 199 1.43 -25.55 -4.37
N SER A 200 0.53 -26.15 -5.16
CA SER A 200 0.68 -26.15 -6.63
C SER A 200 -0.45 -25.33 -7.25
N PHE A 201 -0.19 -24.06 -7.52
CA PHE A 201 -0.99 -23.22 -8.42
C PHE A 201 -0.85 -23.75 -9.85
N LYS A 202 -1.66 -24.75 -10.23
CA LYS A 202 -1.98 -25.03 -11.62
C LYS A 202 -3.45 -25.42 -11.73
N HIS A 203 -4.23 -24.58 -12.38
CA HIS A 203 -5.52 -24.94 -12.96
C HIS A 203 -5.28 -25.96 -14.07
N ASP A 204 -6.06 -27.04 -14.07
CA ASP A 204 -6.66 -27.56 -15.30
C ASP A 204 -7.96 -28.33 -14.98
N PRO A 205 -9.00 -28.19 -15.81
CA PRO A 205 -10.30 -28.82 -15.63
C PRO A 205 -10.27 -30.25 -16.17
N ASP A 206 -10.97 -31.15 -15.47
CA ASP A 206 -11.56 -32.40 -15.95
C ASP A 206 -11.33 -33.57 -14.97
N SER A 207 -12.38 -33.97 -14.26
CA SER A 207 -12.94 -35.31 -14.47
C SER A 207 -14.14 -35.56 -13.55
N PHE A 208 -15.25 -35.87 -14.22
CA PHE A 208 -16.52 -36.34 -13.68
C PHE A 208 -16.40 -37.73 -13.02
N MET A 209 -17.19 -37.89 -11.95
CA MET A 209 -17.95 -39.09 -11.55
C MET A 209 -17.21 -40.38 -11.20
N LYS A 210 -17.39 -40.81 -9.95
CA LYS A 210 -17.90 -42.16 -9.67
C LYS A 210 -18.58 -42.25 -8.29
N GLU A 211 -19.91 -42.26 -8.31
CA GLU A 211 -20.74 -42.68 -7.17
C GLU A 211 -20.50 -44.16 -6.83
N THR A 212 -20.48 -44.50 -5.55
CA THR A 212 -20.77 -45.87 -5.10
C THR A 212 -21.64 -45.81 -3.84
N LYS A 213 -22.79 -46.48 -3.91
CA LYS A 213 -23.85 -46.60 -2.89
C LYS A 213 -23.38 -47.30 -1.59
N PRO A 214 -24.06 -47.11 -0.45
CA PRO A 214 -24.10 -48.11 0.61
C PRO A 214 -25.42 -48.89 0.60
N GLU A 215 -25.28 -50.21 0.83
CA GLU A 215 -26.35 -51.19 1.02
C GLU A 215 -27.04 -51.02 2.38
N GLU A 216 -28.35 -51.25 2.39
CA GLU A 216 -29.20 -51.41 3.56
C GLU A 216 -28.85 -52.69 4.34
N CYS A 217 -28.93 -52.64 5.67
CA CYS A 217 -29.22 -53.85 6.44
C CYS A 217 -30.20 -53.53 7.57
N SER A 218 -31.41 -54.06 7.39
CA SER A 218 -32.52 -54.12 8.33
C SER A 218 -32.29 -55.21 9.37
N GLY A 219 -32.86 -55.03 10.56
CA GLY A 219 -32.77 -56.03 11.62
C GLY A 219 -33.48 -55.62 12.90
N ASP A 220 -34.81 -55.58 12.85
CA ASP A 220 -35.70 -55.55 14.01
C ASP A 220 -35.42 -56.69 14.99
N LYS A 221 -35.54 -56.41 16.30
CA LYS A 221 -36.17 -57.31 17.29
C LYS A 221 -36.53 -56.55 18.57
N LYS A 222 -37.84 -56.37 18.79
CA LYS A 222 -38.49 -56.07 20.07
C LYS A 222 -38.39 -57.26 21.03
N THR A 223 -38.34 -56.99 22.34
CA THR A 223 -39.20 -57.66 23.36
C THR A 223 -39.11 -56.95 24.72
N ASP A 224 -40.24 -56.33 25.09
CA ASP A 224 -40.96 -56.15 26.37
C ASP A 224 -40.33 -56.16 27.78
N ASN A 225 -40.96 -55.30 28.60
CA ASN A 225 -41.18 -55.33 30.07
C ASN A 225 -39.97 -55.01 30.96
N LYS A 226 -40.02 -54.16 32.00
CA LYS A 226 -41.05 -54.00 33.05
C LYS A 226 -40.71 -52.79 33.96
N ILE A 227 -41.73 -52.25 34.64
CA ILE A 227 -41.70 -51.16 35.62
C ILE A 227 -41.27 -51.63 37.02
N SER A 228 -40.42 -50.83 37.70
CA SER A 228 -40.30 -50.61 39.17
C SER A 228 -39.06 -49.71 39.39
N GLY A 229 -39.00 -48.62 40.16
CA GLY A 229 -39.65 -48.28 41.43
C GLY A 229 -38.59 -48.26 42.55
N SER A 230 -38.07 -47.07 42.91
CA SER A 230 -37.42 -46.69 44.21
C SER A 230 -36.67 -45.35 44.01
N THR A 231 -37.13 -44.22 44.56
CA THR A 231 -36.92 -43.68 45.93
C THR A 231 -35.45 -43.52 46.35
N SER A 232 -34.94 -42.29 46.34
CA SER A 232 -34.14 -41.70 47.43
C SER A 232 -33.80 -40.24 47.09
N ASN A 233 -34.26 -39.29 47.92
CA ASN A 233 -33.38 -38.34 48.61
C ASN A 233 -34.24 -37.34 49.40
N SER A 234 -34.21 -37.53 50.71
CA SER A 234 -34.79 -36.70 51.76
C SER A 234 -33.74 -35.75 52.31
N ALA A 235 -34.05 -34.47 52.39
CA ALA A 235 -33.66 -33.58 53.49
C ALA A 235 -34.29 -32.19 53.24
N SER A 236 -34.64 -31.48 54.31
CA SER A 236 -35.14 -30.09 54.36
C SER A 236 -36.66 -29.90 54.43
N MET A 237 -37.28 -30.39 55.52
CA MET A 237 -38.53 -29.79 56.03
C MET A 237 -38.57 -29.68 57.57
N ASP A 238 -37.53 -30.12 58.28
CA ASP A 238 -37.51 -30.14 59.76
C ASP A 238 -36.94 -28.85 60.38
N GLU A 239 -36.45 -27.90 59.59
CA GLU A 239 -35.84 -26.66 60.10
C GLU A 239 -36.82 -25.46 60.12
N PHE A 240 -38.00 -25.60 59.50
CA PHE A 240 -38.96 -24.48 59.37
C PHE A 240 -40.05 -24.47 60.45
N LEU A 241 -40.16 -25.52 61.28
CA LEU A 241 -41.24 -25.66 62.26
C LEU A 241 -40.88 -25.21 63.69
N ASN A 242 -39.67 -24.72 63.93
CA ASN A 242 -39.24 -24.23 65.24
C ASN A 242 -39.32 -22.70 65.41
N SER A 243 -39.77 -21.94 64.41
CA SER A 243 -39.67 -20.47 64.39
C SER A 243 -40.96 -19.70 64.69
N LEU A 244 -42.08 -20.35 65.00
CA LEU A 244 -43.36 -19.66 65.27
C LEU A 244 -43.85 -19.92 66.69
N ASN A 245 -43.17 -19.31 67.65
CA ASN A 245 -43.68 -19.14 69.01
C ASN A 245 -44.33 -17.74 69.08
N ILE A 246 -45.64 -17.64 68.84
CA ILE A 246 -46.43 -16.43 69.09
C ILE A 246 -47.73 -16.79 69.80
N ASP A 247 -47.79 -16.30 71.04
CA ASP A 247 -48.91 -15.88 71.89
C ASP A 247 -50.22 -16.67 71.95
N SER A 248 -50.52 -17.05 73.19
CA SER A 248 -51.77 -17.60 73.67
C SER A 248 -52.87 -16.53 73.74
N HIS A 249 -53.84 -16.58 72.83
CA HIS A 249 -55.22 -16.20 73.12
C HIS A 249 -56.18 -17.14 72.38
N MET A 250 -56.88 -17.95 73.18
CA MET A 250 -57.95 -18.85 72.75
C MET A 250 -59.18 -18.03 72.36
N ASP A 251 -59.38 -17.82 71.06
CA ASP A 251 -60.72 -17.64 70.49
C ASP A 251 -61.16 -18.96 69.87
N SER A 252 -62.40 -19.35 70.15
CA SER A 252 -62.99 -20.64 69.81
C SER A 252 -62.68 -21.08 68.37
N PHE A 253 -61.96 -22.19 68.24
CA PHE A 253 -61.57 -22.77 66.96
C PHE A 253 -62.81 -23.07 66.09
N PRO A 254 -62.87 -22.58 64.83
CA PRO A 254 -63.89 -23.01 63.87
C PRO A 254 -63.80 -24.54 63.70
N GLY A 255 -64.92 -25.21 63.47
CA GLY A 255 -64.91 -26.67 63.26
C GLY A 255 -63.94 -27.06 62.13
N LEU A 256 -63.37 -28.27 62.14
CA LEU A 256 -62.42 -28.73 61.10
C LEU A 256 -62.92 -28.48 59.67
N GLN A 257 -64.24 -28.52 59.47
CA GLN A 257 -64.90 -28.21 58.20
C GLN A 257 -64.74 -26.73 57.78
N GLU A 258 -64.86 -25.78 58.73
CA GLU A 258 -64.75 -24.34 58.49
C GLU A 258 -63.31 -23.93 58.18
N GLN A 259 -62.32 -24.56 58.84
CA GLN A 259 -60.90 -24.34 58.53
C GLN A 259 -60.53 -24.82 57.12
N VAL A 260 -61.08 -25.96 56.70
CA VAL A 260 -60.89 -26.46 55.33
C VAL A 260 -61.54 -25.52 54.31
N VAL A 261 -62.71 -24.93 54.62
CA VAL A 261 -63.35 -23.92 53.76
C VAL A 261 -62.48 -22.67 53.68
N TRP A 262 -61.93 -22.18 54.80
CA TRP A 262 -61.05 -21.03 54.82
C TRP A 262 -59.77 -21.25 53.99
N LEU A 263 -59.10 -22.38 54.18
CA LEU A 263 -57.90 -22.74 53.41
C LEU A 263 -58.19 -22.88 51.91
N LYS A 264 -59.38 -23.37 51.52
CA LYS A 264 -59.80 -23.42 50.12
C LYS A 264 -60.00 -22.02 49.52
N VAL A 265 -60.61 -21.11 50.27
CA VAL A 265 -60.81 -19.72 49.82
C VAL A 265 -59.45 -19.01 49.70
N GLU A 266 -58.55 -19.19 50.65
CA GLU A 266 -57.22 -18.60 50.62
C GLU A 266 -56.36 -19.18 49.48
N LEU A 267 -56.46 -20.49 49.22
CA LEU A 267 -55.83 -21.11 48.06
C LEU A 267 -56.38 -20.56 46.73
N CYS A 268 -57.70 -20.36 46.62
CA CYS A 268 -58.28 -19.74 45.43
C CYS A 268 -57.79 -18.30 45.24
N ARG A 269 -57.77 -17.49 46.31
CA ARG A 269 -57.25 -16.12 46.27
C ARG A 269 -55.79 -16.08 45.83
N THR A 270 -54.93 -16.90 46.43
CA THR A 270 -53.51 -16.96 46.08
C THR A 270 -53.28 -17.46 44.64
N LEU A 271 -54.11 -18.38 44.14
CA LEU A 271 -54.07 -18.80 42.74
C LEU A 271 -54.51 -17.70 41.77
N GLU A 272 -55.54 -16.92 42.12
CA GLU A 272 -55.98 -15.75 41.36
C GLU A 272 -54.92 -14.65 41.34
N ASP A 273 -54.31 -14.35 42.50
CA ASP A 273 -53.21 -13.38 42.61
C ASP A 273 -51.99 -13.82 41.79
N LYS A 274 -51.65 -15.11 41.81
CA LYS A 274 -50.58 -15.67 40.98
C LYS A 274 -50.91 -15.53 39.49
N ARG A 275 -52.13 -15.85 39.07
CA ARG A 275 -52.58 -15.71 37.68
C ARG A 275 -52.55 -14.25 37.21
N ALA A 276 -53.00 -13.33 38.05
CA ALA A 276 -52.96 -11.90 37.77
C ALA A 276 -51.52 -11.37 37.68
N ALA A 277 -50.61 -11.87 38.54
CA ALA A 277 -49.19 -11.54 38.46
C ALA A 277 -48.54 -12.07 37.16
N THR A 278 -48.89 -13.29 36.73
CA THR A 278 -48.42 -13.85 35.45
C THR A 278 -48.89 -13.01 34.26
N LEU A 279 -50.16 -12.63 34.20
CA LEU A 279 -50.68 -11.80 33.12
C LEU A 279 -50.00 -10.41 33.06
N ARG A 280 -49.79 -9.77 34.22
CA ARG A 280 -49.04 -8.51 34.27
C ARG A 280 -47.59 -8.65 33.81
N ALA A 281 -46.94 -9.79 34.10
CA ALA A 281 -45.58 -10.04 33.63
C ALA A 281 -45.53 -10.18 32.10
N GLU A 282 -46.49 -10.89 31.50
CA GLU A 282 -46.61 -11.01 30.05
C GLU A 282 -46.90 -9.66 29.38
N GLU A 283 -47.77 -8.82 29.96
CA GLU A 283 -48.03 -7.45 29.48
C GLU A 283 -46.80 -6.55 29.55
N LEU A 284 -45.98 -6.68 30.59
CA LEU A 284 -44.73 -5.93 30.72
C LEU A 284 -43.67 -6.42 29.73
N GLU A 285 -43.60 -7.73 29.47
CA GLU A 285 -42.69 -8.30 28.47
C GLU A 285 -43.03 -7.81 27.07
N THR A 286 -44.31 -7.78 26.69
CA THR A 286 -44.73 -7.25 25.39
C THR A 286 -44.44 -5.76 25.27
N ALA A 287 -44.74 -4.97 26.30
CA ALA A 287 -44.43 -3.53 26.33
C ALA A 287 -42.92 -3.25 26.21
N LEU A 288 -42.08 -4.03 26.90
CA LEU A 288 -40.62 -3.90 26.82
C LEU A 288 -40.10 -4.28 25.42
N MET A 289 -40.63 -5.35 24.83
CA MET A 289 -40.26 -5.76 23.46
C MET A 289 -40.63 -4.68 22.43
N GLU A 290 -41.81 -4.05 22.56
CA GLU A 290 -42.21 -2.94 21.70
C GLU A 290 -41.30 -1.72 21.88
N MET A 291 -41.00 -1.33 23.13
CA MET A 291 -40.12 -0.21 23.43
C MET A 291 -38.71 -0.41 22.82
N VAL A 292 -38.11 -1.59 22.99
CA VAL A 292 -36.79 -1.91 22.42
C VAL A 292 -36.82 -1.88 20.89
N LYS A 293 -37.90 -2.39 20.28
CA LYS A 293 -38.06 -2.37 18.82
C LYS A 293 -38.15 -0.93 18.29
N GLU A 294 -38.88 -0.06 18.98
CA GLU A 294 -38.97 1.35 18.59
C GLU A 294 -37.65 2.09 18.79
N ASP A 295 -36.93 1.83 19.88
CA ASP A 295 -35.64 2.46 20.15
C ASP A 295 -34.61 2.04 19.09
N ASN A 296 -34.51 0.73 18.81
CA ASN A 296 -33.67 0.21 17.73
C ASN A 296 -34.03 0.84 16.37
N ARG A 297 -35.33 0.99 16.07
CA ARG A 297 -35.77 1.65 14.83
C ARG A 297 -35.29 3.11 14.78
N ARG A 298 -35.44 3.87 15.87
CA ARG A 298 -34.99 5.28 15.92
C ARG A 298 -33.47 5.39 15.74
N GLN A 299 -32.70 4.56 16.45
CA GLN A 299 -31.24 4.54 16.35
C GLN A 299 -30.78 4.17 14.93
N LEU A 300 -31.38 3.15 14.33
CA LEU A 300 -31.08 2.75 12.94
C LEU A 300 -31.46 3.85 11.95
N SER A 301 -32.63 4.48 12.09
CA SER A 301 -33.03 5.59 11.22
C SER A 301 -32.08 6.78 11.31
N ALA A 302 -31.66 7.17 12.52
CA ALA A 302 -30.68 8.25 12.71
C ALA A 302 -29.31 7.90 12.09
N ARG A 303 -28.88 6.64 12.20
CA ARG A 303 -27.62 6.19 11.60
C ARG A 303 -27.69 6.17 10.07
N VAL A 304 -28.83 5.80 9.49
CA VAL A 304 -29.05 5.86 8.04
C VAL A 304 -28.99 7.30 7.55
N GLU A 305 -29.66 8.23 8.22
CA GLU A 305 -29.65 9.65 7.85
C GLU A 305 -28.22 10.25 7.91
N GLN A 306 -27.44 9.89 8.94
CA GLN A 306 -26.03 10.30 9.03
C GLN A 306 -25.21 9.76 7.86
N LEU A 307 -25.35 8.47 7.52
CA LEU A 307 -24.62 7.86 6.41
C LEU A 307 -25.04 8.45 5.06
N GLU A 308 -26.32 8.79 4.88
CA GLU A 308 -26.79 9.47 3.67
C GLU A 308 -26.15 10.86 3.51
N GLN A 309 -26.00 11.60 4.60
CA GLN A 309 -25.31 12.89 4.59
C GLN A 309 -23.81 12.74 4.27
N GLU A 310 -23.12 11.80 4.91
CA GLU A 310 -21.70 11.51 4.64
C GLU A 310 -21.48 11.11 3.17
N VAL A 311 -22.38 10.30 2.59
CA VAL A 311 -22.33 9.92 1.17
C VAL A 311 -22.58 11.12 0.27
N ALA A 312 -23.48 12.04 0.63
CA ALA A 312 -23.73 13.26 -0.14
C ALA A 312 -22.49 14.16 -0.17
N ASP A 313 -21.84 14.35 0.98
CA ASP A 313 -20.61 15.15 1.11
C ASP A 313 -19.44 14.53 0.33
N LEU A 314 -19.29 13.19 0.39
CA LEU A 314 -18.30 12.47 -0.41
C LEU A 314 -18.57 12.57 -1.92
N ARG A 315 -19.83 12.57 -2.35
CA ARG A 315 -20.18 12.77 -3.77
C ARG A 315 -19.84 14.19 -4.23
N HIS A 316 -20.08 15.20 -3.40
CA HIS A 316 -19.74 16.58 -3.73
C HIS A 316 -18.22 16.75 -3.88
N THR A 317 -17.46 16.30 -2.88
CA THR A 317 -15.99 16.37 -2.91
C THR A 317 -15.38 15.59 -4.08
N LEU A 318 -15.94 14.43 -4.44
CA LEU A 318 -15.52 13.67 -5.62
C LEU A 318 -15.73 14.46 -6.93
N ASN A 319 -16.87 15.15 -7.06
CA ASN A 319 -17.12 15.97 -8.25
C ASN A 319 -16.16 17.16 -8.33
N ASP A 320 -15.91 17.85 -7.21
CA ASP A 320 -14.95 18.96 -7.18
C ASP A 320 -13.54 18.49 -7.57
N LYS A 321 -13.14 17.29 -7.11
CA LYS A 321 -11.85 16.69 -7.49
C LYS A 321 -11.79 16.32 -8.98
N LYS A 322 -12.88 15.83 -9.57
CA LYS A 322 -12.96 15.56 -11.02
C LYS A 322 -12.86 16.85 -11.84
N GLU A 323 -13.49 17.93 -11.39
CA GLU A 323 -13.38 19.24 -12.03
C GLU A 323 -11.95 19.79 -11.92
N GLN A 324 -11.32 19.65 -10.75
CA GLN A 324 -9.92 20.02 -10.53
C GLN A 324 -8.97 19.22 -11.43
N GLU A 325 -9.17 17.91 -11.56
CA GLU A 325 -8.39 17.04 -12.44
C GLU A 325 -8.52 17.47 -13.90
N LYS A 326 -9.74 17.74 -14.37
CA LYS A 326 -9.99 18.20 -15.75
C LYS A 326 -9.29 19.53 -16.03
N ALA A 327 -9.34 20.48 -15.09
CA ALA A 327 -8.66 21.77 -15.20
C ALA A 327 -7.13 21.60 -15.25
N MET A 328 -6.57 20.72 -14.40
CA MET A 328 -5.14 20.42 -14.40
C MET A 328 -4.68 19.81 -15.73
N LEU A 329 -5.49 18.91 -16.30
CA LEU A 329 -5.19 18.25 -17.57
C LEU A 329 -5.18 19.25 -18.74
N GLU A 330 -6.09 20.22 -18.73
CA GLU A 330 -6.10 21.31 -19.72
C GLU A 330 -4.86 22.20 -19.60
N VAL A 331 -4.43 22.54 -18.37
CA VAL A 331 -3.19 23.30 -18.13
C VAL A 331 -1.98 22.52 -18.62
N LEU A 332 -1.91 21.22 -18.32
CA LEU A 332 -0.79 20.38 -18.72
C LEU A 332 -0.66 20.27 -20.25
N MET A 333 -1.79 20.13 -20.96
CA MET A 333 -1.80 20.18 -22.43
C MET A 333 -1.29 21.51 -22.99
N ARG A 334 -1.65 22.66 -22.37
CA ARG A 334 -1.16 23.97 -22.80
C ARG A 334 0.35 24.09 -22.59
N VAL A 335 0.86 23.64 -21.44
CA VAL A 335 2.29 23.67 -21.11
C VAL A 335 3.09 22.77 -22.07
N GLU A 336 2.60 21.57 -22.38
CA GLU A 336 3.27 20.67 -23.34
C GLU A 336 3.36 21.31 -24.74
N GLN A 337 2.28 21.95 -25.18
CA GLN A 337 2.25 22.64 -26.47
C GLN A 337 3.23 23.83 -26.51
N GLU A 338 3.31 24.61 -25.43
CA GLU A 338 4.30 25.69 -25.30
C GLU A 338 5.73 25.15 -25.30
N GLN A 339 6.00 24.07 -24.56
CA GLN A 339 7.32 23.41 -24.57
C GLN A 339 7.71 22.96 -25.97
N LYS A 340 6.79 22.34 -26.71
CA LYS A 340 7.03 21.94 -28.10
C LYS A 340 7.42 23.12 -28.99
N VAL A 341 6.70 24.25 -28.88
CA VAL A 341 7.02 25.47 -29.63
C VAL A 341 8.40 26.02 -29.25
N THR A 342 8.76 25.99 -27.96
CA THR A 342 10.08 26.45 -27.52
C THR A 342 11.21 25.53 -28.01
N GLU A 343 10.98 24.23 -28.07
CA GLU A 343 11.96 23.26 -28.55
C GLU A 343 12.15 23.37 -30.08
N ASP A 344 11.07 23.52 -30.84
CA ASP A 344 11.14 23.76 -32.28
C ASP A 344 11.92 25.05 -32.60
N ALA A 345 11.71 26.12 -31.81
CA ALA A 345 12.46 27.36 -31.93
C ALA A 345 13.96 27.18 -31.58
N ARG A 346 14.28 26.38 -30.57
CA ARG A 346 15.65 26.03 -30.19
C ARG A 346 16.36 25.29 -31.33
N ILE A 347 15.71 24.28 -31.91
CA ILE A 347 16.25 23.48 -33.03
C ILE A 347 16.52 24.37 -34.24
N ALA A 348 15.60 25.28 -34.60
CA ALA A 348 15.79 26.21 -35.71
C ALA A 348 17.01 27.12 -35.48
N ALA A 349 17.17 27.67 -34.27
CA ALA A 349 18.32 28.48 -33.93
C ALA A 349 19.64 27.71 -33.99
N GLU A 350 19.67 26.43 -33.58
CA GLU A 350 20.85 25.57 -33.71
C GLU A 350 21.24 25.33 -35.17
N GLN A 351 20.25 25.11 -36.05
CA GLN A 351 20.48 24.94 -37.49
C GLN A 351 21.06 26.22 -38.11
N ASP A 352 20.53 27.39 -37.74
CA ASP A 352 21.04 28.68 -38.21
C ASP A 352 22.49 28.92 -37.76
N VAL A 353 22.79 28.62 -36.50
CA VAL A 353 24.17 28.72 -35.97
C VAL A 353 25.10 27.75 -36.69
N ALA A 354 24.66 26.52 -36.97
CA ALA A 354 25.46 25.55 -37.73
C ALA A 354 25.74 26.03 -39.16
N ALA A 355 24.75 26.60 -39.84
CA ALA A 355 24.90 27.19 -41.16
C ALA A 355 25.89 28.37 -41.16
N GLN A 356 25.80 29.24 -40.15
CA GLN A 356 26.75 30.35 -39.97
C GLN A 356 28.17 29.84 -39.73
N LYS A 357 28.37 28.85 -38.86
CA LYS A 357 29.69 28.24 -38.61
C LYS A 357 30.29 27.67 -39.89
N TYR A 358 29.49 26.98 -40.71
CA TYR A 358 29.94 26.48 -42.01
C TYR A 358 30.37 27.62 -42.95
N ALA A 359 29.57 28.68 -43.05
CA ALA A 359 29.91 29.84 -43.87
C ALA A 359 31.23 30.51 -43.42
N VAL A 360 31.43 30.66 -42.11
CA VAL A 360 32.69 31.18 -41.53
C VAL A 360 33.86 30.27 -41.87
N HIS A 361 33.71 28.94 -41.75
CA HIS A 361 34.76 27.99 -42.10
C HIS A 361 35.16 28.07 -43.58
N VAL A 362 34.18 28.18 -44.48
CA VAL A 362 34.44 28.35 -45.93
C VAL A 362 35.17 29.67 -46.21
N LEU A 363 34.82 30.76 -45.53
CA LEU A 363 35.52 32.04 -45.67
C LEU A 363 36.95 31.97 -45.13
N GLN A 364 37.16 31.30 -43.99
CA GLN A 364 38.47 31.07 -43.41
C GLN A 364 39.40 30.32 -44.37
N GLU A 365 38.91 29.23 -44.98
CA GLU A 365 39.68 28.45 -45.96
C GLU A 365 40.06 29.30 -47.19
N LYS A 366 39.14 30.15 -47.67
CA LYS A 366 39.43 31.09 -48.76
C LYS A 366 40.47 32.14 -48.36
N TYR A 367 40.39 32.67 -47.14
CA TYR A 367 41.35 33.62 -46.61
C TYR A 367 42.75 33.01 -46.52
N GLU A 368 42.88 31.79 -45.98
CA GLU A 368 44.15 31.07 -45.89
C GLU A 368 44.76 30.81 -47.27
N LYS A 369 43.96 30.40 -48.26
CA LYS A 369 44.42 30.25 -49.65
C LYS A 369 44.91 31.57 -50.24
N ALA A 370 44.20 32.67 -50.01
CA ALA A 370 44.61 33.99 -50.48
C ALA A 370 45.92 34.44 -49.82
N MET A 371 46.06 34.27 -48.50
CA MET A 371 47.29 34.59 -47.76
C MET A 371 48.49 33.78 -48.25
N ALA A 372 48.31 32.48 -48.54
CA ALA A 372 49.36 31.65 -49.11
C ALA A 372 49.80 32.15 -50.50
N SER A 373 48.85 32.59 -51.35
CA SER A 373 49.14 33.19 -52.65
C SER A 373 49.92 34.51 -52.52
N VAL A 374 49.51 35.39 -51.60
CA VAL A 374 50.24 36.63 -51.32
C VAL A 374 51.66 36.35 -50.86
N ALA A 375 51.86 35.44 -49.90
CA ALA A 375 53.19 35.05 -49.43
C ALA A 375 54.06 34.47 -50.57
N GLN A 376 53.48 33.74 -51.52
CA GLN A 376 54.19 33.28 -52.71
C GLN A 376 54.60 34.44 -53.62
N MET A 377 53.73 35.43 -53.80
CA MET A 377 54.02 36.60 -54.62
C MET A 377 55.09 37.49 -53.97
N GLU A 378 55.04 37.69 -52.65
CA GLU A 378 56.10 38.37 -51.88
C GLU A 378 57.46 37.70 -52.08
N LYS A 379 57.54 36.37 -51.98
CA LYS A 379 58.78 35.62 -52.27
C LYS A 379 59.30 35.88 -53.68
N ARG A 380 58.41 35.96 -54.68
CA ARG A 380 58.80 36.27 -56.07
C ARG A 380 59.30 37.70 -56.22
N VAL A 381 58.67 38.67 -55.55
CA VAL A 381 59.11 40.07 -55.55
C VAL A 381 60.48 40.20 -54.93
N VAL A 382 60.71 39.63 -53.74
CA VAL A 382 62.01 39.64 -53.06
C VAL A 382 63.10 39.00 -53.93
N MET A 383 62.78 37.91 -54.63
CA MET A 383 63.71 37.28 -55.57
C MET A 383 64.03 38.19 -56.77
N ALA A 384 63.02 38.85 -57.35
CA ALA A 384 63.20 39.78 -58.45
C ALA A 384 64.02 41.02 -58.04
N GLU A 385 63.78 41.55 -56.84
CA GLU A 385 64.57 42.64 -56.25
C GLU A 385 66.03 42.23 -56.03
N SER A 386 66.26 41.04 -55.48
CA SER A 386 67.61 40.50 -55.28
C SER A 386 68.36 40.28 -56.60
N MET A 387 67.66 39.78 -57.64
CA MET A 387 68.21 39.64 -58.98
C MET A 387 68.57 41.00 -59.59
N LEU A 388 67.69 42.00 -59.43
CA LEU A 388 67.94 43.36 -59.92
C LEU A 388 69.15 43.97 -59.21
N GLU A 389 69.24 43.87 -57.89
CA GLU A 389 70.41 44.31 -57.13
C GLU A 389 71.69 43.60 -57.61
N ALA A 390 71.65 42.30 -57.85
CA ALA A 390 72.79 41.56 -58.38
C ALA A 390 73.21 42.07 -59.78
N THR A 391 72.26 42.37 -60.67
CA THR A 391 72.57 42.95 -61.99
C THR A 391 73.18 44.35 -61.90
N LEU A 392 72.64 45.20 -61.02
CA LEU A 392 73.19 46.54 -60.75
C LEU A 392 74.60 46.46 -60.17
N GLN A 393 74.85 45.52 -59.24
CA GLN A 393 76.18 45.28 -58.70
C GLN A 393 77.15 44.81 -59.78
N TYR A 394 76.74 43.90 -60.67
CA TYR A 394 77.55 43.41 -61.80
C TYR A 394 77.93 44.55 -62.76
N GLU A 395 76.96 45.39 -63.15
CA GLU A 395 77.21 46.57 -64.00
C GLU A 395 78.15 47.57 -63.31
N SER A 396 77.97 47.83 -62.01
CA SER A 396 78.87 48.69 -61.24
C SER A 396 80.30 48.13 -61.12
N GLY A 397 80.43 46.79 -61.08
CA GLY A 397 81.70 46.07 -61.10
C GLY A 397 82.44 46.20 -62.43
N GLN A 398 81.72 46.15 -63.57
CA GLN A 398 82.29 46.41 -64.89
C GLN A 398 82.81 47.86 -65.02
N VAL A 399 82.10 48.84 -64.46
CA VAL A 399 82.54 50.25 -64.48
C VAL A 399 83.80 50.47 -63.61
N LYS A 400 83.96 49.72 -62.52
CA LYS A 400 85.18 49.76 -61.68
C LYS A 400 86.38 49.02 -62.30
N ALA A 401 86.16 48.03 -63.16
CA ALA A 401 87.25 47.37 -63.90
C ALA A 401 87.83 48.24 -65.04
N LEU A 402 87.14 49.32 -65.43
CA LEU A 402 87.51 50.21 -66.55
C LEU A 402 87.98 51.62 -66.14
N SER A 403 88.22 51.90 -64.86
CA SER A 403 88.71 53.23 -64.43
C SER A 403 90.02 53.18 -63.63
N SER A 404 91.08 53.72 -64.23
CA SER A 404 92.38 54.08 -63.61
C SER A 404 92.63 55.59 -63.84
N PRO A 405 93.31 56.32 -62.92
CA PRO A 405 92.97 57.71 -62.59
C PRO A 405 93.87 58.75 -63.29
N ARG A 406 93.40 60.00 -63.42
CA ARG A 406 94.03 61.26 -62.91
C ARG A 406 93.58 62.56 -63.64
N SER A 407 93.55 63.65 -62.85
CA SER A 407 93.60 65.09 -63.21
C SER A 407 92.24 65.76 -63.57
N THR A 408 91.81 66.95 -63.12
CA THR A 408 92.34 68.06 -62.26
C THR A 408 91.16 68.98 -61.89
N ARG A 409 91.25 69.64 -60.71
CA ARG A 409 90.44 70.79 -60.19
C ARG A 409 90.73 72.10 -60.99
N PRO A 410 90.07 73.28 -60.83
CA PRO A 410 89.08 73.72 -59.82
C PRO A 410 87.91 74.67 -60.30
N ASP A 411 87.13 75.12 -59.30
CA ASP A 411 86.33 76.37 -59.18
C ASP A 411 84.90 76.52 -59.74
N SER A 412 84.02 76.93 -58.79
CA SER A 412 82.62 77.42 -58.83
C SER A 412 82.50 78.76 -59.60
N PRO A 413 81.31 79.29 -60.03
CA PRO A 413 79.98 79.19 -59.40
C PRO A 413 78.71 79.15 -60.32
N GLN A 414 77.54 79.00 -59.69
CA GLN A 414 76.16 79.35 -60.11
C GLN A 414 75.59 78.93 -61.49
N GLY A 415 74.49 78.15 -61.46
CA GLY A 415 73.55 77.94 -62.56
C GLY A 415 72.85 76.58 -62.52
N ALA A 416 71.53 76.56 -62.27
CA ALA A 416 70.66 75.36 -62.22
C ALA A 416 70.50 74.67 -63.61
N PRO A 417 69.86 73.48 -63.77
CA PRO A 417 69.04 72.70 -62.82
C PRO A 417 69.32 71.16 -62.84
N ALA A 418 68.44 70.40 -62.18
CA ALA A 418 68.27 68.93 -62.16
C ALA A 418 68.99 68.14 -61.05
N LYS A 419 68.21 67.83 -59.99
CA LYS A 419 68.46 66.72 -59.05
C LYS A 419 67.17 65.91 -58.96
N ARG A 420 67.16 64.67 -59.45
CA ARG A 420 67.50 63.43 -58.71
C ARG A 420 66.64 63.26 -57.47
N THR A 421 65.57 62.50 -57.64
CA THR A 421 64.84 61.75 -56.62
C THR A 421 65.80 60.80 -55.92
N GLY A 422 66.13 61.11 -54.67
CA GLY A 422 66.78 60.19 -53.73
C GLY A 422 65.71 59.44 -52.95
N LEU A 423 65.89 58.13 -52.83
CA LEU A 423 65.17 57.25 -51.92
C LEU A 423 65.17 57.81 -50.50
N LEU A 424 64.03 57.80 -49.83
CA LEU A 424 63.90 57.38 -48.42
C LEU A 424 62.48 56.84 -48.15
N SER A 425 62.47 55.65 -47.54
CA SER A 425 61.52 55.16 -46.53
C SER A 425 60.02 55.41 -46.74
N PHE A 426 59.27 54.38 -47.16
CA PHE A 426 57.85 54.28 -46.83
C PHE A 426 57.71 53.58 -45.47
N GLY A 427 57.83 54.39 -44.41
CA GLY A 427 57.37 54.05 -43.07
C GLY A 427 55.85 54.21 -42.99
N LEU A 428 55.24 53.33 -42.17
CA LEU A 428 53.81 53.19 -41.92
C LEU A 428 53.07 54.52 -41.68
N GLY A 429 51.86 54.61 -42.24
CA GLY A 429 50.94 55.72 -42.02
C GLY A 429 49.49 55.34 -42.21
N TRP A 430 48.97 54.43 -41.37
CA TRP A 430 47.54 54.41 -41.01
C TRP A 430 47.44 54.50 -39.49
N ARG A 431 47.20 55.73 -39.03
CA ARG A 431 46.62 56.01 -37.71
C ARG A 431 45.16 55.56 -37.76
N ASP A 432 44.72 54.82 -36.76
CA ASP A 432 43.34 54.96 -36.31
C ASP A 432 43.26 55.16 -34.80
N ARG A 433 42.25 55.93 -34.43
CA ARG A 433 42.17 56.87 -33.32
C ARG A 433 41.70 56.18 -32.04
N ASN A 434 42.52 56.22 -30.99
CA ASN A 434 42.12 55.79 -29.65
C ASN A 434 41.77 56.96 -28.72
N LYS A 435 40.66 56.76 -27.98
CA LYS A 435 40.21 57.37 -26.70
C LYS A 435 39.38 58.66 -26.71
N ALA A 436 38.09 58.49 -26.43
CA ALA A 436 37.32 59.31 -25.49
C ALA A 436 36.33 58.42 -24.69
N LYS A 437 36.01 58.87 -23.47
CA LYS A 437 35.58 58.15 -22.25
C LYS A 437 34.09 57.72 -22.16
N PRO A 438 33.75 56.88 -21.16
CA PRO A 438 32.37 56.52 -20.78
C PRO A 438 31.76 57.52 -19.78
N SER A 439 30.44 57.76 -19.85
CA SER A 439 29.52 57.98 -18.70
C SER A 439 28.19 58.65 -19.11
N ASN A 440 27.13 58.28 -18.39
CA ASN A 440 25.80 58.91 -18.17
C ASN A 440 24.65 58.27 -19.01
N LEU A 441 23.68 57.49 -18.47
CA LEU A 441 22.78 57.67 -17.30
C LEU A 441 22.20 59.10 -17.30
N ASN A 442 20.91 59.40 -17.43
CA ASN A 442 19.71 58.70 -16.96
C ASN A 442 18.45 59.39 -17.55
N GLU A 443 17.28 58.77 -17.35
CA GLU A 443 15.91 59.36 -17.29
C GLU A 443 15.22 59.73 -18.63
N MET A 444 13.91 59.49 -18.88
CA MET A 444 12.78 59.14 -18.01
C MET A 444 11.55 58.74 -18.85
N LYS A 445 10.66 57.96 -18.21
CA LYS A 445 9.18 57.86 -18.34
C LYS A 445 8.60 56.49 -18.74
N SER A 446 8.29 55.72 -17.71
CA SER A 446 7.00 55.04 -17.56
C SER A 446 6.47 55.37 -16.15
N ALA A 447 5.35 56.10 -16.09
CA ALA A 447 4.51 56.28 -14.90
C ALA A 447 3.54 55.08 -14.83
N ASP A 448 3.44 54.38 -13.70
CA ASP A 448 2.43 54.58 -12.61
C ASP A 448 1.05 54.04 -13.06
N GLU A 449 0.39 53.08 -12.41
CA GLU A 449 -0.01 53.04 -10.99
C GLU A 449 -0.09 51.60 -10.42
N GLY A 450 0.16 51.46 -9.12
CA GLY A 450 -0.24 50.32 -8.30
C GLY A 450 0.17 50.54 -6.84
N PRO A 451 -0.76 50.73 -5.89
CA PRO A 451 -0.40 51.18 -4.54
C PRO A 451 -0.04 50.02 -3.59
N GLU A 452 0.95 50.30 -2.75
CA GLU A 452 1.26 49.57 -1.52
C GLU A 452 0.15 49.70 -0.47
N MET A 453 0.00 48.64 0.33
CA MET A 453 -0.39 48.56 1.76
C MET A 453 -0.64 47.07 2.02
N GLY A 454 -0.20 46.40 3.07
CA GLY A 454 0.45 46.76 4.31
C GLY A 454 0.43 45.47 5.14
N SER A 455 1.53 45.16 5.81
CA SER A 455 1.59 44.07 6.78
C SER A 455 0.72 44.40 8.00
N THR A 456 -0.32 43.61 8.26
CA THR A 456 -0.99 43.57 9.56
C THR A 456 -1.17 42.13 10.01
N THR A 457 -0.31 41.75 10.96
CA THR A 457 -0.67 40.91 12.10
C THR A 457 -1.93 41.45 12.77
N THR A 458 -2.93 40.60 13.02
CA THR A 458 -4.01 40.92 13.95
C THR A 458 -4.25 39.72 14.87
N GLU A 459 -4.06 40.00 16.15
CA GLU A 459 -4.36 39.16 17.29
C GLU A 459 -5.86 38.90 17.46
N ALA A 460 -6.13 37.83 18.20
CA ALA A 460 -7.39 37.52 18.83
C ALA A 460 -7.80 38.58 19.88
N ASN A 461 -9.07 39.01 19.88
CA ASN A 461 -9.98 38.87 21.04
C ASN A 461 -11.39 39.45 20.78
N GLY A 462 -12.42 38.62 21.08
CA GLY A 462 -13.68 38.97 21.75
C GLY A 462 -14.80 39.69 21.00
N GLN A 463 -15.99 39.09 20.91
CA GLN A 463 -17.08 39.32 21.88
C GLN A 463 -18.37 38.52 21.56
N GLN A 464 -19.10 38.23 22.63
CA GLN A 464 -20.44 37.63 22.72
C GLN A 464 -21.51 38.39 21.94
N GLU A 465 -22.47 37.64 21.39
CA GLU A 465 -23.91 37.76 21.69
C GLU A 465 -24.59 36.40 21.57
#